data_AF-A0A917VF61-F1
#
_entry.id   AF-A0A917VF61-F1
#
_cell.length_a   1.000
_cell.length_b   1.000
_cell.length_c   1.000
_cell.angle_alpha   90.00
_cell.angle_beta   90.00
_cell.angle_gamma   90.00
#
_symmetry.space_group_name_H-M   'P 1'
#
loop_
_entity.id
_entity.type
_entity.pdbx_description
1 polymer ?
#
loop_
_entity_poly.entity_id
_entity_poly.type
_entity_poly.pdbx_seq_one_letter_code
_entity_poly.pdbx_strand_id
1 'polypeptide(L)'
;MLPDMKRTTVELSDDLDARVRHEAERRGMTVSAWTREAIEAHLSDQGRRRCLTIGAGQSGEDAVAARIHDMLGREWSDRSQKAP
;
A
#
# COMPACT_ATOMS: atom_id res chain seq x y z
N MET A 1 -32.44 -1.42 9.22
CA MET A 1 -32.12 -2.53 8.30
C MET A 1 -30.62 -2.56 8.14
N LEU A 2 -29.94 -3.53 8.76
CA LEU A 2 -28.53 -3.78 8.44
C LEU A 2 -28.48 -4.34 7.00
N PRO A 3 -27.51 -3.98 6.16
CA PRO A 3 -27.37 -4.60 4.86
C PRO A 3 -27.19 -6.10 5.09
N ASP A 4 -28.17 -6.89 4.66
CA ASP A 4 -28.15 -8.33 4.90
C ASP A 4 -27.01 -8.95 4.08
N MET A 5 -26.07 -9.60 4.75
CA MET A 5 -24.89 -10.18 4.10
C MET A 5 -25.29 -11.46 3.38
N LYS A 6 -25.22 -11.46 2.04
CA LYS A 6 -25.50 -12.65 1.23
C LYS A 6 -24.25 -13.52 1.08
N ARG A 7 -24.42 -14.84 1.24
CA ARG A 7 -23.36 -15.83 0.95
C ARG A 7 -23.43 -16.20 -0.52
N THR A 8 -22.31 -16.06 -1.22
CA THR A 8 -22.17 -16.39 -2.64
C THR A 8 -21.04 -17.40 -2.81
N THR A 9 -21.32 -18.53 -3.45
CA THR A 9 -20.28 -19.48 -3.87
C THR A 9 -19.78 -19.04 -5.24
N VAL A 10 -18.46 -18.93 -5.41
CA VAL A 10 -17.80 -18.58 -6.67
C VAL A 10 -16.76 -19.64 -7.00
N GLU A 11 -16.64 -19.99 -8.27
CA GLU A 11 -15.57 -20.86 -8.73
C GLU A 11 -14.29 -20.04 -8.92
N LEU A 12 -13.18 -20.52 -8.36
CA LEU A 12 -11.85 -19.92 -8.46
C LEU A 12 -10.87 -20.99 -8.95
N SER A 13 -9.86 -20.59 -9.71
CA SER A 13 -8.74 -21.50 -9.97
C SER A 13 -7.97 -21.78 -8.67
N ASP A 14 -7.37 -22.96 -8.57
CA ASP A 14 -6.60 -23.36 -7.38
C ASP A 14 -5.48 -22.35 -7.05
N ASP A 15 -4.79 -21.86 -8.07
CA ASP A 15 -3.75 -20.83 -7.92
C ASP A 15 -4.31 -19.52 -7.34
N LEU A 16 -5.54 -19.15 -7.68
CA LEU A 16 -6.17 -17.95 -7.18
C LEU A 16 -6.62 -18.13 -5.72
N ASP A 17 -7.21 -19.29 -5.39
CA ASP A 17 -7.58 -19.62 -4.01
C ASP A 17 -6.36 -19.62 -3.08
N ALA A 18 -5.23 -20.20 -3.52
CA ALA A 18 -3.98 -20.20 -2.76
C ALA A 18 -3.49 -18.78 -2.46
N ARG A 19 -3.54 -17.88 -3.46
CA ARG A 19 -3.15 -16.48 -3.29
C ARG A 19 -4.08 -15.71 -2.36
N VAL A 20 -5.38 -15.96 -2.45
CA VAL A 20 -6.41 -15.35 -1.58
C VAL A 20 -6.15 -15.72 -0.12
N ARG A 21 -5.91 -17.01 0.15
CA ARG A 21 -5.61 -17.50 1.51
C ARG A 21 -4.32 -16.88 2.05
N HIS A 22 -3.27 -16.87 1.23
CA HIS A 22 -2.00 -16.30 1.63
C HIS A 22 -2.12 -14.81 2.00
N GLU A 23 -2.85 -14.02 1.21
CA GLU A 23 -3.00 -12.59 1.51
C GLU A 23 -3.90 -12.34 2.72
N ALA A 24 -4.93 -13.17 2.93
CA ALA A 24 -5.74 -13.12 4.14
C ALA A 24 -4.92 -13.43 5.41
N GLU A 25 -4.09 -14.48 5.36
CA GLU A 25 -3.16 -14.84 6.44
C GLU A 25 -2.13 -13.73 6.69
N ARG A 26 -1.52 -13.21 5.63
CA ARG A 26 -0.53 -12.13 5.69
C ARG A 26 -1.07 -10.88 6.38
N ARG A 27 -2.37 -10.60 6.21
CA ARG A 27 -3.06 -9.44 6.82
C ARG A 27 -3.77 -9.78 8.13
N GLY A 28 -3.71 -11.03 8.59
CA GLY A 28 -4.37 -11.47 9.83
C GLY A 28 -5.90 -11.37 9.80
N MET A 29 -6.52 -11.58 8.63
CA MET A 29 -7.97 -11.48 8.44
C MET A 29 -8.56 -12.74 7.79
N THR A 30 -9.89 -12.83 7.74
CA THR A 30 -10.56 -13.98 7.10
C THR A 30 -10.54 -13.83 5.58
N VAL A 31 -10.58 -14.97 4.87
CA VAL A 31 -10.72 -15.00 3.41
C VAL A 31 -11.95 -14.22 2.95
N SER A 32 -13.08 -14.32 3.65
CA SER A 32 -14.30 -13.60 3.29
C SER A 32 -14.21 -12.08 3.50
N ALA A 33 -13.46 -11.62 4.50
CA ALA A 33 -13.19 -10.20 4.71
C ALA A 33 -12.26 -9.67 3.61
N TRP A 34 -11.16 -10.38 3.36
CA TRP A 34 -10.22 -10.01 2.31
C TRP A 34 -10.87 -9.97 0.93
N THR A 35 -11.65 -11.00 0.57
CA THR A 35 -12.34 -11.06 -0.73
C THR A 35 -13.35 -9.93 -0.88
N ARG A 36 -14.06 -9.56 0.20
CA ARG A 36 -14.96 -8.40 0.17
C ARG A 36 -14.19 -7.11 -0.09
N GLU A 37 -13.10 -6.86 0.63
CA GLU A 37 -12.26 -5.67 0.41
C GLU A 37 -11.69 -5.63 -1.02
N ALA A 38 -11.26 -6.77 -1.55
CA ALA A 38 -10.74 -6.87 -2.91
C ALA A 38 -11.81 -6.55 -3.96
N ILE A 39 -13.03 -7.08 -3.79
CA ILE A 39 -14.17 -6.79 -4.67
C ILE A 39 -14.58 -5.32 -4.54
N GLU A 40 -14.68 -4.78 -3.33
CA GLU A 40 -14.98 -3.38 -3.09
C GLU A 40 -13.92 -2.48 -3.72
N ALA A 41 -12.63 -2.77 -3.57
CA ALA A 41 -11.56 -2.01 -4.21
C ALA A 41 -11.59 -2.08 -5.74
N HIS A 42 -12.02 -3.22 -6.30
CA HIS A 42 -12.17 -3.39 -7.74
C HIS A 42 -13.38 -2.64 -8.31
N LEU A 43 -14.49 -2.63 -7.56
CA LEU A 43 -15.76 -1.99 -7.95
C LEU A 43 -15.85 -0.52 -7.53
N SER A 44 -15.02 -0.07 -6.59
CA SER A 44 -14.89 1.33 -6.20
C SER A 44 -14.29 2.09 -7.37
N ASP A 45 -15.18 2.63 -8.20
CA ASP A 45 -14.97 3.49 -9.36
C ASP A 45 -13.51 3.96 -9.56
N GLN A 46 -12.88 3.41 -10.60
CA GLN A 46 -11.61 3.89 -11.16
C GLN A 46 -11.66 5.39 -11.57
N GLY A 47 -12.82 6.05 -11.52
CA GLY A 47 -13.05 7.45 -11.86
C GLY A 47 -12.57 8.51 -10.86
N ARG A 48 -12.19 8.19 -9.61
CA ARG A 48 -11.77 9.22 -8.63
C ARG A 48 -10.58 8.85 -7.75
N ARG A 49 -9.55 8.19 -8.29
CA ARG A 49 -8.20 8.31 -7.70
C ARG A 49 -7.71 9.75 -7.91
N ARG A 50 -8.20 10.69 -7.09
CA ARG A 50 -7.49 11.95 -6.85
C ARG A 50 -6.12 11.54 -6.34
N CYS A 51 -5.09 11.78 -7.14
CA CYS A 51 -3.72 11.69 -6.68
C CYS A 51 -3.58 12.67 -5.51
N LEU A 52 -3.65 12.16 -4.27
CA LEU A 52 -3.41 12.94 -3.06
C LEU A 52 -1.92 13.28 -2.90
N THR A 53 -1.08 12.83 -3.84
CA THR A 53 0.38 12.90 -3.83
C THR A 53 0.93 14.00 -4.74
N ILE A 54 0.12 14.75 -5.49
CA ILE A 54 0.65 15.93 -6.21
C ILE A 54 1.13 16.93 -5.16
N GLY A 55 2.44 16.99 -4.94
CA GLY A 55 3.10 17.83 -3.94
C GLY A 55 3.58 17.11 -2.67
N ALA A 56 3.22 15.85 -2.43
CA ALA A 56 3.73 15.10 -1.29
C ALA A 56 5.18 14.65 -1.57
N GLY A 57 6.14 15.41 -1.04
CA GLY A 57 7.58 15.27 -1.31
C GLY A 57 8.21 16.44 -2.07
N GLN A 58 7.43 17.49 -2.38
CA GLN A 58 7.97 18.71 -2.98
C GLN A 58 8.68 19.52 -1.90
N SER A 59 10.00 19.34 -1.79
CA SER A 59 10.89 20.08 -0.87
C SER A 59 11.03 21.58 -1.23
N GLY A 60 10.40 22.02 -2.33
CA GLY A 60 10.52 23.39 -2.86
C GLY A 60 11.84 23.67 -3.60
N GLU A 61 12.71 22.67 -3.70
CA GLU A 61 14.05 22.82 -4.29
C GLU A 61 14.25 21.74 -5.37
N ASP A 62 14.37 22.18 -6.62
CA ASP A 62 14.36 21.31 -7.82
C ASP A 62 15.55 20.32 -7.88
N ALA A 63 16.53 20.48 -7.01
CA ALA A 63 17.79 19.72 -7.02
C ALA A 63 17.97 18.75 -5.83
N VAL A 64 16.94 18.51 -4.99
CA VAL A 64 17.07 17.58 -3.86
C VAL A 64 17.33 16.15 -4.33
N ALA A 65 16.63 15.69 -5.36
CA ALA A 65 16.85 14.35 -5.93
C ALA A 65 18.28 14.16 -6.46
N ALA A 66 18.84 15.20 -7.09
CA ALA A 66 20.20 15.17 -7.61
C ALA A 66 21.29 15.22 -6.51
N ARG A 67 20.95 15.75 -5.33
CA ARG A 67 21.89 15.93 -4.20
C ARG A 67 21.69 14.94 -3.05
N ILE A 68 20.81 13.96 -3.19
CA ILE A 68 20.48 13.02 -2.11
C ILE A 68 21.72 12.30 -1.56
N HIS A 69 22.68 11.96 -2.42
CA HIS A 69 23.93 11.29 -2.01
C HIS A 69 24.87 12.22 -1.22
N ASP A 70 24.94 13.51 -1.57
CA ASP A 70 25.74 14.50 -0.83
C ASP A 70 25.11 14.81 0.54
N MET A 71 23.78 14.96 0.58
CA MET A 71 23.03 15.20 1.82
C MET A 71 23.20 14.03 2.80
N LEU A 72 22.97 12.79 2.34
CA LEU A 72 23.14 11.61 3.18
C LEU A 72 24.61 11.41 3.59
N GLY A 73 25.57 11.72 2.71
CA GLY A 73 27.00 11.64 3.01
C GLY A 73 27.42 12.58 4.15
N ARG A 74 26.91 13.81 4.16
CA ARG A 74 27.15 14.78 5.24
C ARG A 74 26.52 14.34 6.55
N GLU A 75 25.24 13.98 6.53
CA GLU A 75 24.49 13.55 7.72
C GLU A 75 25.10 12.30 8.38
N TRP A 76 25.52 11.33 7.57
CA TRP A 76 26.11 10.10 8.08
C TRP A 76 27.53 10.32 8.60
N SER A 77 28.32 11.18 7.94
CA SER A 77 29.68 11.53 8.39
C SER A 77 29.66 12.34 9.68
N ASP A 78 28.74 13.29 9.82
CA ASP A 78 28.55 14.09 11.04
C ASP A 78 28.13 13.20 12.22
N ARG A 79 27.24 12.22 11.96
CA ARG A 79 26.83 11.24 12.97
C ARG A 79 27.96 10.29 13.37
N SER A 80 28.85 9.93 12.44
CA SER A 80 30.05 9.12 12.74
C SER A 80 31.11 9.89 13.53
N GLN A 81 31.18 11.21 13.43
CA GLN A 81 32.08 12.05 14.25
C GLN A 81 31.53 12.35 15.64
N LYS A 82 30.23 12.08 15.88
CA LYS A 82 29.53 12.24 17.16
C LYS A 82 29.20 10.92 17.84
N ALA A 83 30.01 9.88 17.61
CA ALA A 83 30.03 8.67 18.44
C ALA A 83 31.03 8.90 19.60
N PRO A 84 30.71 8.48 20.84
CA PRO A 84 31.61 8.64 22.00
C PRO A 84 32.88 7.81 21.87
#